data_AF-A0AAX0H9A0-F1
#
_entry.id   AF-A0AAX0H9A0-F1
#
_cell.length_a   1.000
_cell.length_b   1.000
_cell.length_c   1.000
_cell.angle_alpha   90.00
_cell.angle_beta   90.00
_cell.angle_gamma   90.00
#
_symmetry.space_group_name_H-M   'P 1'
#
loop_
_entity.id
_entity.type
_entity.pdbx_description
1 polymer ?
#
loop_
_entity_poly.entity_id
_entity_poly.type
_entity_poly.pdbx_seq_one_letter_code
_entity_poly.pdbx_strand_id
1 'polypeptide(L)'
;MKSINTKVIAIIAILMAMLIALFVTVEIFISKVNLSFKEINSIADRQELLYKNIINGERAGLTVRQLYIDINDKGALDILETTMKDFEAVRNEYRDLSGGLANAAGQSDKLLSIQNDILQGAKRGEKVTTSDLEHLTPTWRSYRAVLEKRLEKLGEDNINANNNFASDISILTVGFTVFIIAIIILSSLILLLSKSYLLKAIRSIEN
;
A
#
# COMPACT_ATOMS: atom_id res chain seq x y z
N MET A 1 -11.54 25.16 54.05
CA MET A 1 -10.80 25.57 52.83
C MET A 1 -9.80 24.51 52.34
N LYS A 2 -8.91 23.93 53.16
CA LYS A 2 -7.94 22.90 52.71
C LYS A 2 -8.55 21.72 51.93
N SER A 3 -9.70 21.17 52.36
CA SER A 3 -10.31 20.01 51.68
C SER A 3 -11.01 20.33 50.35
N ILE A 4 -11.42 21.58 50.12
CA ILE A 4 -12.05 22.00 48.85
C ILE A 4 -10.97 22.13 47.77
N ASN A 5 -9.83 22.76 48.10
CA ASN A 5 -8.69 22.84 47.18
C ASN A 5 -8.17 21.44 46.80
N THR A 6 -8.09 20.50 47.75
CA THR A 6 -7.69 19.12 47.45
C THR A 6 -8.67 18.41 46.50
N LYS A 7 -10.00 18.62 46.67
CA LYS A 7 -11.02 18.06 45.76
C LYS A 7 -10.95 18.66 44.35
N VAL A 8 -10.74 19.96 44.25
CA VAL A 8 -10.59 20.66 42.95
C VAL A 8 -9.33 20.21 42.23
N ILE A 9 -8.20 20.12 42.93
CA ILE A 9 -6.93 19.62 42.38
C ILE A 9 -7.07 18.16 41.91
N ALA A 10 -7.77 17.31 42.66
CA ALA A 10 -8.04 15.93 42.26
C ALA A 10 -8.88 15.85 40.97
N ILE A 11 -9.92 16.70 40.84
CA ILE A 11 -10.73 16.77 39.61
C ILE A 11 -9.88 17.21 38.42
N ILE A 12 -9.05 18.24 38.56
CA ILE A 12 -8.16 18.71 37.49
C ILE A 12 -7.15 17.62 37.09
N ALA A 13 -6.57 16.92 38.07
CA ALA A 13 -5.63 15.82 37.79
C ALA A 13 -6.29 14.66 37.03
N ILE A 14 -7.51 14.28 37.40
CA ILE A 14 -8.29 13.25 36.69
C ILE A 14 -8.58 13.70 35.26
N LEU A 15 -9.02 14.95 35.06
CA LEU A 15 -9.28 15.50 33.72
C LEU A 15 -8.01 15.49 32.84
N MET A 16 -6.85 15.89 33.40
CA MET A 16 -5.59 15.82 32.66
C MET A 16 -5.19 14.39 32.32
N ALA A 17 -5.32 13.44 33.25
CA ALA A 17 -5.02 12.03 32.99
C ALA A 17 -5.92 11.46 31.88
N MET A 18 -7.21 11.81 31.87
CA MET A 18 -8.14 11.41 30.81
C MET A 18 -7.77 12.01 29.46
N LEU A 19 -7.37 13.29 29.41
CA LEU A 19 -6.91 13.94 28.18
C LEU A 19 -5.64 13.30 27.61
N ILE A 20 -4.68 12.95 28.48
CA ILE A 20 -3.44 12.28 28.06
C ILE A 20 -3.73 10.87 27.53
N ALA A 21 -4.50 10.07 28.28
CA ALA A 21 -4.90 8.74 27.85
C ALA A 21 -5.62 8.80 26.50
N LEU A 22 -6.38 9.86 26.28
CA LEU A 22 -7.05 10.07 25.01
C LEU A 22 -6.10 10.37 23.86
N PHE A 23 -5.19 11.32 24.06
CA PHE A 23 -4.22 11.68 23.05
C PHE A 23 -3.45 10.44 22.58
N VAL A 24 -2.97 9.64 23.53
CA VAL A 24 -2.29 8.35 23.24
C VAL A 24 -3.20 7.39 22.48
N THR A 25 -4.47 7.27 22.87
CA THR A 25 -5.43 6.36 22.21
C THR A 25 -5.69 6.78 20.76
N VAL A 26 -5.87 8.08 20.50
CA VAL A 26 -6.08 8.63 19.16
C VAL A 26 -4.85 8.41 18.29
N GLU A 27 -3.65 8.67 18.81
CA GLU A 27 -2.38 8.41 18.12
C GLU A 27 -2.24 6.93 17.70
N ILE A 28 -2.56 5.99 18.60
CA ILE A 28 -2.54 4.55 18.30
C ILE A 28 -3.49 4.21 17.14
N PHE A 29 -4.73 4.71 17.18
CA PHE A 29 -5.70 4.40 16.13
C PHE A 29 -5.36 5.08 14.79
N ILE A 30 -4.90 6.33 14.80
CA ILE A 30 -4.41 7.02 13.60
C ILE A 30 -3.23 6.24 13.00
N SER A 31 -2.29 5.81 13.83
CA SER A 31 -1.15 5.01 13.39
C SER A 31 -1.61 3.70 12.74
N LYS A 32 -2.60 3.02 13.32
CA LYS A 32 -3.16 1.79 12.74
C LYS A 32 -3.82 2.03 11.38
N VAL A 33 -4.66 3.07 11.26
CA VAL A 33 -5.29 3.45 9.99
C VAL A 33 -4.22 3.80 8.94
N ASN A 34 -3.17 4.52 9.33
CA ASN A 34 -2.07 4.86 8.43
C ASN A 34 -1.29 3.62 7.96
N LEU A 35 -1.06 2.63 8.84
CA LEU A 35 -0.43 1.37 8.46
C LEU A 35 -1.29 0.60 7.45
N SER A 36 -2.58 0.44 7.71
CA SER A 36 -3.52 -0.24 6.79
C SER A 36 -3.64 0.50 5.44
N PHE A 37 -3.61 1.84 5.45
CA PHE A 37 -3.57 2.62 4.22
C PHE A 37 -2.27 2.42 3.42
N LYS A 38 -1.12 2.42 4.09
CA LYS A 38 0.18 2.14 3.46
C LYS A 38 0.23 0.73 2.86
N GLU A 39 -0.39 -0.24 3.51
CA GLU A 39 -0.50 -1.61 3.00
C GLU A 39 -1.29 -1.65 1.69
N ILE A 40 -2.45 -0.98 1.61
CA ILE A 40 -3.25 -0.88 0.39
C ILE A 40 -2.44 -0.25 -0.75
N ASN A 41 -1.78 0.88 -0.49
CA ASN A 41 -0.95 1.54 -1.51
C ASN A 41 0.19 0.64 -1.99
N SER A 42 0.87 -0.05 -1.06
CA SER A 42 1.94 -1.00 -1.42
C SER A 42 1.43 -2.17 -2.25
N ILE A 43 0.20 -2.65 -2.02
CA ILE A 43 -0.44 -3.67 -2.86
C ILE A 43 -0.72 -3.11 -4.27
N ALA A 44 -1.29 -1.90 -4.35
CA ALA A 44 -1.59 -1.24 -5.62
C ALA A 44 -0.33 -1.01 -6.47
N ASP A 45 0.74 -0.48 -5.87
CA ASP A 45 2.03 -0.26 -6.54
C ASP A 45 2.59 -1.57 -7.13
N ARG A 46 2.53 -2.66 -6.33
CA ARG A 46 2.98 -3.98 -6.78
C ARG A 46 2.11 -4.55 -7.91
N GLN A 47 0.80 -4.35 -7.87
CA GLN A 47 -0.10 -4.76 -8.94
C GLN A 47 0.22 -4.01 -10.24
N GLU A 48 0.41 -2.69 -10.18
CA GLU A 48 0.76 -1.87 -11.33
C GLU A 48 2.05 -2.36 -12.01
N LEU A 49 3.09 -2.64 -11.22
CA LEU A 49 4.36 -3.14 -11.74
C LEU A 49 4.24 -4.54 -12.36
N LEU A 50 3.41 -5.41 -11.80
CA LEU A 50 3.14 -6.72 -12.42
C LEU A 50 2.41 -6.56 -13.76
N TYR A 51 1.40 -5.68 -13.85
CA TYR A 51 0.72 -5.40 -15.11
C TYR A 51 1.67 -4.81 -16.15
N LYS A 52 2.52 -3.85 -15.76
CA LYS A 52 3.56 -3.28 -16.63
C LYS A 52 4.52 -4.35 -17.16
N ASN A 53 4.99 -5.25 -16.30
CA ASN A 53 5.81 -6.40 -16.73
C ASN A 53 5.07 -7.32 -17.71
N ILE A 54 3.77 -7.55 -17.48
CA ILE A 54 2.96 -8.35 -18.41
C ILE A 54 2.90 -7.70 -19.79
N ILE A 55 2.57 -6.41 -19.82
CA ILE A 55 2.47 -5.61 -21.06
C ILE A 55 3.82 -5.58 -21.79
N ASN A 56 4.92 -5.35 -21.08
CA ASN A 56 6.26 -5.31 -21.67
C ASN A 56 6.64 -6.67 -22.27
N GLY A 57 6.33 -7.78 -21.58
CA GLY A 57 6.59 -9.11 -22.11
C GLY A 57 5.78 -9.44 -23.37
N GLU A 58 4.49 -9.09 -23.41
CA GLU A 58 3.67 -9.23 -24.62
C GLU A 58 4.18 -8.36 -25.76
N ARG A 59 4.52 -7.09 -25.47
CA ARG A 59 5.04 -6.15 -26.45
C ARG A 59 6.36 -6.64 -27.04
N ALA A 60 7.29 -7.11 -26.21
CA ALA A 60 8.54 -7.70 -26.69
C ALA A 60 8.29 -8.93 -27.57
N GLY A 61 7.40 -9.83 -27.15
CA GLY A 61 7.02 -11.01 -27.94
C GLY A 61 6.41 -10.68 -29.30
N LEU A 62 5.52 -9.69 -29.38
CA LEU A 62 4.96 -9.19 -30.64
C LEU A 62 6.03 -8.56 -31.53
N THR A 63 6.93 -7.79 -30.93
CA THR A 63 7.99 -7.09 -31.67
C THR A 63 9.02 -8.08 -32.25
N VAL A 64 9.35 -9.15 -31.52
CA VAL A 64 10.18 -10.25 -32.06
C VAL A 64 9.50 -10.92 -33.26
N ARG A 65 8.18 -11.14 -33.21
CA ARG A 65 7.44 -11.69 -34.37
C ARG A 65 7.43 -10.74 -35.56
N GLN A 66 7.40 -9.44 -35.32
CA GLN A 66 7.53 -8.44 -36.38
C GLN A 66 8.92 -8.51 -37.03
N LEU A 67 9.99 -8.61 -36.24
CA LEU A 67 11.36 -8.79 -36.74
C LEU A 67 11.58 -10.11 -37.49
N TYR A 68 10.80 -11.16 -37.16
CA TYR A 68 10.75 -12.40 -37.93
C TYR A 68 10.13 -12.21 -39.31
N ILE A 69 9.11 -11.35 -39.44
CA ILE A 69 8.45 -11.04 -40.72
C ILE A 69 9.33 -10.11 -41.56
N ASP A 70 9.83 -9.03 -40.96
CA ASP A 70 10.70 -8.06 -41.60
C ASP A 70 11.88 -7.70 -40.68
N ILE A 71 13.04 -8.27 -40.99
CA ILE A 71 14.26 -8.04 -40.22
C ILE A 71 14.80 -6.61 -40.33
N ASN A 72 14.40 -5.87 -41.36
CA ASN A 72 14.87 -4.50 -41.59
C ASN A 72 13.95 -3.45 -40.95
N ASP A 73 12.92 -3.87 -40.22
CA ASP A 73 12.01 -2.99 -39.50
C ASP A 73 12.72 -2.30 -38.32
N LYS A 74 13.31 -1.13 -38.61
CA LYS A 74 13.99 -0.30 -37.61
C LYS A 74 13.07 0.12 -36.47
N GLY A 75 11.78 0.33 -36.75
CA GLY A 75 10.80 0.70 -35.73
C GLY A 75 10.58 -0.45 -34.74
N ALA A 76 10.46 -1.68 -35.24
CA ALA A 76 10.41 -2.86 -34.40
C ALA A 76 11.69 -3.03 -33.56
N LEU A 77 12.86 -2.80 -34.14
CA LEU A 77 14.12 -2.89 -33.41
C LEU A 77 14.19 -1.89 -32.23
N ASP A 78 13.83 -0.63 -32.47
CA ASP A 78 13.81 0.42 -31.44
C ASP A 78 12.78 0.15 -30.34
N ILE A 79 11.60 -0.38 -30.73
CA ILE A 79 10.55 -0.78 -29.79
C ILE A 79 11.04 -1.94 -28.92
N LEU A 80 11.71 -2.94 -29.49
CA LEU A 80 12.22 -4.09 -28.73
C LEU A 80 13.26 -3.63 -27.71
N GLU A 81 14.22 -2.81 -28.12
CA GLU A 81 15.24 -2.27 -27.22
C GLU A 81 14.63 -1.47 -26.06
N THR A 82 13.69 -0.57 -26.36
CA THR A 82 13.04 0.26 -25.33
C THR A 82 12.22 -0.61 -24.37
N THR A 83 11.44 -1.55 -24.93
CA THR A 83 10.60 -2.46 -24.14
C THR A 83 11.44 -3.33 -23.21
N MET A 84 12.61 -3.78 -23.65
CA MET A 84 13.51 -4.57 -22.81
C MET A 84 14.10 -3.76 -21.66
N LYS A 85 14.50 -2.50 -21.90
CA LYS A 85 14.96 -1.60 -20.82
C LYS A 85 13.86 -1.35 -19.80
N ASP A 86 12.64 -1.08 -20.27
CA ASP A 86 11.48 -0.88 -19.40
C ASP A 86 11.15 -2.15 -18.61
N PHE A 87 11.20 -3.33 -19.25
CA PHE A 87 10.99 -4.61 -18.60
C PHE A 87 11.99 -4.83 -17.46
N GLU A 88 13.28 -4.62 -17.71
CA GLU A 88 14.31 -4.78 -16.70
C GLU A 88 14.13 -3.80 -15.52
N ALA A 89 13.82 -2.54 -15.81
CA ALA A 89 13.56 -1.52 -14.80
C ALA A 89 12.36 -1.90 -13.90
N VAL A 90 11.21 -2.21 -14.51
CA VAL A 90 9.97 -2.57 -13.80
C VAL A 90 10.16 -3.88 -13.01
N ARG A 91 10.89 -4.87 -13.55
CA ARG A 91 11.26 -6.10 -12.83
C ARG A 91 12.06 -5.78 -11.56
N ASN A 92 13.06 -4.92 -11.66
CA ASN A 92 13.92 -4.58 -10.53
C ASN A 92 13.16 -3.80 -9.46
N GLU A 93 12.33 -2.83 -9.87
CA GLU A 93 11.47 -2.07 -8.95
C GLU A 93 10.49 -2.99 -8.20
N TYR A 94 9.85 -3.93 -8.91
CA TYR A 94 8.98 -4.91 -8.27
C TYR A 94 9.72 -5.80 -7.26
N ARG A 95 10.96 -6.20 -7.59
CA ARG A 95 11.80 -7.03 -6.71
C ARG A 95 12.14 -6.29 -5.42
N ASP A 96 12.47 -5.02 -5.51
CA ASP A 96 12.84 -4.19 -4.36
C ASP A 96 11.63 -3.98 -3.44
N LEU A 97 10.44 -3.71 -4.01
CA LEU A 97 9.19 -3.60 -3.24
C LEU A 97 8.71 -4.92 -2.63
N SER A 98 9.04 -6.05 -3.25
CA SER A 98 8.59 -7.38 -2.80
C SER A 98 9.54 -8.06 -1.82
N GLY A 99 10.60 -7.38 -1.37
CA GLY A 99 11.58 -7.94 -0.43
C GLY A 99 12.45 -9.06 -1.03
N GLY A 100 12.71 -9.02 -2.34
CA GLY A 100 13.73 -9.87 -2.96
C GLY A 100 13.38 -11.35 -3.16
N LEU A 101 12.13 -11.79 -2.95
CA LEU A 101 11.75 -13.21 -3.08
C LEU A 101 11.96 -13.74 -4.51
N ALA A 102 13.04 -14.50 -4.64
CA ALA A 102 13.75 -14.93 -5.84
C ALA A 102 13.03 -15.94 -6.75
N ASN A 103 11.82 -16.39 -6.41
CA ASN A 103 11.22 -17.57 -7.08
C ASN A 103 10.81 -17.34 -8.55
N ALA A 104 10.82 -16.09 -9.05
CA ALA A 104 10.60 -15.78 -10.47
C ALA A 104 11.84 -15.24 -11.19
N ALA A 105 12.95 -14.99 -10.48
CA ALA A 105 14.16 -14.40 -11.07
C ALA A 105 14.69 -15.27 -12.21
N GLY A 106 14.75 -16.60 -12.02
CA GLY A 106 15.24 -17.51 -13.06
C GLY A 106 14.41 -17.49 -14.35
N GLN A 107 13.10 -17.26 -14.27
CA GLN A 107 12.25 -17.19 -15.47
C GLN A 107 12.34 -15.83 -16.16
N SER A 108 12.36 -14.73 -15.40
CA SER A 108 12.54 -13.39 -15.97
C SER A 108 13.91 -13.22 -16.60
N ASP A 109 14.96 -13.76 -15.98
CA ASP A 109 16.33 -13.64 -16.46
C ASP A 109 16.54 -14.47 -17.72
N LYS A 110 15.94 -15.68 -17.77
CA LYS A 110 15.91 -16.49 -18.99
C LYS A 110 15.18 -15.77 -20.12
N LEU A 111 14.04 -15.14 -19.84
CA LEU A 111 13.28 -14.40 -20.84
C LEU A 111 14.09 -13.22 -21.40
N LEU A 112 14.69 -12.41 -20.52
CA LEU A 112 15.54 -11.29 -20.90
C LEU A 112 16.77 -11.73 -21.69
N SER A 113 17.40 -12.85 -21.32
CA SER A 113 18.52 -13.43 -22.08
C SER A 113 18.10 -13.74 -23.51
N ILE A 114 17.00 -14.47 -23.70
CA ILE A 114 16.50 -14.82 -25.04
C ILE A 114 16.18 -13.56 -25.84
N GLN A 115 15.48 -12.60 -25.24
CA GLN A 115 15.14 -11.34 -25.91
C GLN A 115 16.40 -10.53 -26.28
N ASN A 116 17.43 -10.55 -25.43
CA ASN A 116 18.68 -9.86 -25.70
C ASN A 116 19.48 -10.53 -26.82
N ASP A 117 19.54 -11.85 -26.84
CA ASP A 117 20.22 -12.58 -27.91
C ASP A 117 19.58 -12.25 -29.27
N ILE A 118 18.24 -12.23 -29.32
CA ILE A 118 17.47 -11.82 -30.50
C ILE A 118 17.75 -10.36 -30.88
N LEU A 119 17.72 -9.43 -29.91
CA LEU A 119 17.97 -8.01 -30.16
C LEU A 119 19.38 -7.78 -30.71
N GLN A 120 20.40 -8.39 -30.11
CA GLN A 120 21.79 -8.24 -30.57
C GLN A 120 22.00 -8.88 -31.93
N GLY A 121 21.37 -10.04 -32.20
CA GLY A 121 21.38 -10.66 -33.52
C GLY A 121 20.74 -9.76 -34.59
N ALA A 122 19.55 -9.24 -34.31
CA ALA A 122 18.85 -8.33 -35.23
C ALA A 122 19.67 -7.05 -35.50
N LYS A 123 20.35 -6.49 -34.49
CA LYS A 123 21.29 -5.35 -34.66
C LYS A 123 22.47 -5.68 -35.58
N ARG A 124 22.89 -6.96 -35.65
CA ARG A 124 23.92 -7.45 -36.58
C ARG A 124 23.36 -7.85 -37.94
N GLY A 125 22.05 -7.75 -38.16
CA GLY A 125 21.37 -8.17 -39.38
C GLY A 125 21.11 -9.68 -39.45
N GLU A 126 21.24 -10.40 -38.34
CA GLU A 126 20.88 -11.82 -38.25
C GLU A 126 19.36 -11.96 -38.27
N LYS A 127 18.83 -12.86 -39.11
CA LYS A 127 17.39 -13.10 -39.18
C LYS A 127 16.89 -13.77 -37.90
N VAL A 128 15.80 -13.25 -37.35
CA VAL A 128 15.03 -13.97 -36.34
C VAL A 128 14.48 -15.24 -36.98
N THR A 129 14.63 -16.36 -36.29
CA THR A 129 14.27 -17.69 -36.79
C THR A 129 13.01 -18.23 -36.10
N THR A 130 12.44 -19.30 -36.63
CA THR A 130 11.35 -20.02 -35.95
C THR A 130 11.81 -20.63 -34.63
N SER A 131 13.08 -21.05 -34.52
CA SER A 131 13.67 -21.56 -33.28
C SER A 131 13.67 -20.49 -32.18
N ASP A 132 13.98 -19.23 -32.51
CA ASP A 132 13.90 -18.12 -31.55
C ASP A 132 12.48 -17.96 -30.99
N LEU A 133 11.47 -18.07 -31.85
CA LEU A 133 10.05 -18.00 -31.46
C LEU A 133 9.61 -19.20 -30.60
N GLU A 134 10.11 -20.39 -30.92
CA GLU A 134 9.88 -21.64 -30.19
C GLU A 134 10.51 -21.63 -28.80
N HIS A 135 11.62 -20.91 -28.62
CA HIS A 135 12.24 -20.71 -27.30
C HIS A 135 11.59 -19.57 -26.52
N LEU A 136 11.28 -18.46 -27.18
CA LEU A 136 10.70 -17.27 -26.56
C LEU A 136 9.28 -17.53 -26.05
N THR A 137 8.40 -18.11 -26.88
CA THR A 137 6.97 -18.21 -26.58
C THR A 137 6.66 -19.04 -25.33
N PRO A 138 7.22 -20.26 -25.13
CA PRO A 138 6.99 -21.04 -23.92
C PRO A 138 7.62 -20.38 -22.69
N THR A 139 8.79 -19.77 -22.83
CA THR A 139 9.46 -19.05 -21.73
C THR A 139 8.61 -17.87 -21.27
N TRP A 140 8.07 -17.09 -22.22
CA TRP A 140 7.13 -16.01 -21.93
C TRP A 140 5.87 -16.51 -21.22
N ARG A 141 5.21 -17.55 -21.75
CA ARG A 141 4.00 -18.12 -21.14
C ARG A 141 4.25 -18.60 -19.71
N SER A 142 5.39 -19.25 -19.48
CA SER A 142 5.77 -19.74 -18.16
C SER A 142 5.97 -18.60 -17.17
N TYR A 143 6.67 -17.54 -17.57
CA TYR A 143 6.86 -16.36 -16.73
C TYR A 143 5.54 -15.60 -16.49
N ARG A 144 4.72 -15.43 -17.53
CA ARG A 144 3.40 -14.80 -17.44
C ARG A 144 2.50 -15.52 -16.42
N ALA A 145 2.46 -16.85 -16.43
CA ALA A 145 1.68 -17.61 -15.45
C ALA A 145 2.14 -17.33 -13.99
N VAL A 146 3.43 -17.10 -13.79
CA VAL A 146 3.94 -16.70 -12.47
C VAL A 146 3.53 -15.28 -12.09
N LEU A 147 3.49 -14.35 -13.04
CA LEU A 147 2.98 -12.99 -12.82
C LEU A 147 1.48 -12.99 -12.52
N GLU A 148 0.69 -13.76 -13.26
CA GLU A 148 -0.76 -13.90 -13.07
C GLU A 148 -1.10 -14.48 -11.69
N LYS A 149 -0.40 -15.55 -11.27
CA LYS A 149 -0.56 -16.11 -9.93
C LYS A 149 -0.22 -15.11 -8.81
N ARG A 150 0.76 -14.22 -9.05
CA ARG A 150 1.11 -13.15 -8.10
C ARG A 150 0.05 -12.07 -8.06
N LEU A 151 -0.52 -11.70 -9.22
CA LEU A 151 -1.64 -10.77 -9.31
C LEU A 151 -2.88 -11.30 -8.58
N GLU A 152 -3.22 -12.58 -8.76
CA GLU A 152 -4.32 -13.23 -8.04
C GLU A 152 -4.13 -13.11 -6.52
N LYS A 153 -2.94 -13.49 -6.02
CA LYS A 153 -2.62 -13.36 -4.60
C LYS A 153 -2.72 -11.91 -4.11
N LEU A 154 -2.16 -10.95 -4.85
CA LEU A 154 -2.29 -9.53 -4.49
C LEU A 154 -3.74 -9.05 -4.53
N GLY A 155 -4.58 -9.64 -5.38
CA GLY A 155 -6.02 -9.37 -5.41
C GLY A 155 -6.72 -9.81 -4.12
N GLU A 156 -6.40 -11.02 -3.63
CA GLU A 156 -6.88 -11.50 -2.34
C GLU A 156 -6.36 -10.64 -1.17
N ASP A 157 -5.06 -10.32 -1.18
CA ASP A 157 -4.44 -9.45 -0.19
C ASP A 157 -5.08 -8.05 -0.19
N ASN A 158 -5.43 -7.50 -1.37
CA ASN A 158 -6.10 -6.20 -1.49
C ASN A 158 -7.50 -6.21 -0.87
N ILE A 159 -8.28 -7.28 -1.07
CA ILE A 159 -9.60 -7.42 -0.46
C ILE A 159 -9.47 -7.45 1.07
N ASN A 160 -8.53 -8.22 1.58
CA ASN A 160 -8.27 -8.31 3.02
C ASN A 160 -7.78 -6.97 3.60
N ALA A 161 -6.85 -6.29 2.94
CA ALA A 161 -6.34 -4.99 3.36
C ALA A 161 -7.43 -3.91 3.38
N ASN A 162 -8.30 -3.87 2.37
CA ASN A 162 -9.44 -2.95 2.35
C ASN A 162 -10.45 -3.23 3.48
N ASN A 163 -10.74 -4.51 3.76
CA ASN A 163 -11.60 -4.89 4.88
C ASN A 163 -10.98 -4.47 6.22
N ASN A 164 -9.66 -4.65 6.39
CA ASN A 164 -8.93 -4.21 7.58
C ASN A 164 -8.97 -2.69 7.72
N PHE A 165 -8.71 -1.94 6.64
CA PHE A 165 -8.77 -0.49 6.65
C PHE A 165 -10.16 0.06 7.00
N ALA A 166 -11.22 -0.53 6.42
CA ALA A 166 -12.59 -0.17 6.75
C ALA A 166 -12.92 -0.45 8.23
N SER A 167 -12.45 -1.59 8.75
CA SER A 167 -12.57 -1.94 10.17
C SER A 167 -11.82 -0.94 11.07
N ASP A 168 -10.59 -0.57 10.71
CA ASP A 168 -9.78 0.37 11.48
C ASP A 168 -10.39 1.78 11.49
N ILE A 169 -10.93 2.25 10.36
CA ILE A 169 -11.69 3.51 10.30
C ILE A 169 -12.94 3.44 11.17
N SER A 170 -13.67 2.32 11.13
CA SER A 170 -14.87 2.13 11.94
C SER A 170 -14.54 2.19 13.44
N ILE A 171 -13.49 1.49 13.87
CA ILE A 171 -13.01 1.51 15.26
C ILE A 171 -12.58 2.93 15.66
N LEU A 172 -11.83 3.64 14.82
CA LEU A 172 -11.44 5.03 15.06
C LEU A 172 -12.68 5.93 15.22
N THR A 173 -13.68 5.77 14.34
CA THR A 173 -14.92 6.56 14.35
C THR A 173 -15.76 6.30 15.60
N VAL A 174 -15.92 5.03 15.98
CA VAL A 174 -16.62 4.64 17.21
C VAL A 174 -15.87 5.18 18.42
N GLY A 175 -14.54 5.05 18.45
CA GLY A 175 -13.68 5.60 19.50
C GLY A 175 -13.86 7.10 19.67
N PHE A 176 -13.85 7.87 18.57
CA PHE A 176 -14.13 9.31 18.60
C PHE A 176 -15.55 9.62 19.06
N THR A 177 -16.54 8.85 18.63
CA THR A 177 -17.94 9.07 19.02
C THR A 177 -18.13 8.87 20.52
N VAL A 178 -17.63 7.76 21.06
CA VAL A 178 -17.65 7.47 22.51
C VAL A 178 -16.91 8.56 23.28
N PHE A 179 -15.78 9.04 22.75
CA PHE A 179 -15.03 10.12 23.36
C PHE A 179 -15.81 11.44 23.43
N ILE A 180 -16.42 11.88 22.33
CA ILE A 180 -17.23 13.10 22.30
C ILE A 180 -18.36 13.02 23.32
N ILE A 181 -19.03 11.86 23.40
CA ILE A 181 -20.07 11.60 24.40
C ILE A 181 -19.51 11.71 25.83
N ALA A 182 -18.33 11.13 26.09
CA ALA A 182 -17.69 11.20 27.40
C ALA A 182 -17.36 12.65 27.81
N ILE A 183 -16.81 13.47 26.89
CA ILE A 183 -16.57 14.91 27.15
C ILE A 183 -17.87 15.62 27.52
N ILE A 184 -18.95 15.38 26.77
CA ILE A 184 -20.24 16.04 27.01
C ILE A 184 -20.76 15.70 28.41
N ILE A 185 -20.68 14.42 28.80
CA ILE A 185 -21.07 13.96 30.14
C ILE A 185 -20.20 14.60 31.23
N LEU A 186 -18.87 14.57 31.07
CA LEU A 186 -17.92 15.18 32.01
C LEU A 186 -18.13 16.69 32.17
N SER A 187 -18.30 17.40 31.07
CA SER A 187 -18.56 18.85 31.06
C SER A 187 -19.87 19.18 31.76
N SER A 188 -20.92 18.38 31.53
CA SER A 188 -22.22 18.53 32.19
C SER A 188 -22.11 18.30 33.71
N LEU A 189 -21.34 17.29 34.14
CA LEU A 189 -21.08 17.01 35.55
C LEU A 189 -20.31 18.15 36.24
N ILE A 190 -19.30 18.73 35.58
CA ILE A 190 -18.55 19.87 36.09
C ILE A 190 -19.48 21.09 36.27
N LEU A 191 -20.35 21.37 35.29
CA LEU A 191 -21.33 22.45 35.38
C LEU A 191 -22.31 22.24 36.55
N LEU A 192 -22.81 21.02 36.74
CA LEU A 192 -23.70 20.68 37.85
C LEU A 192 -23.02 20.86 39.22
N LEU A 193 -21.78 20.39 39.36
CA LEU A 193 -21.00 20.57 40.58
C LEU A 193 -20.73 22.06 40.84
N SER A 194 -20.29 22.81 39.83
CA SER A 194 -20.05 24.25 39.91
C SER A 194 -21.29 25.01 40.40
N LYS A 195 -22.46 24.73 39.81
CA LYS A 195 -23.74 25.30 40.23
C LYS A 195 -24.06 25.01 41.70
N SER A 196 -23.85 23.76 42.13
CA SER A 196 -24.08 23.34 43.52
C SER A 196 -23.14 24.04 44.51
N TYR A 197 -21.87 24.22 44.13
CA TYR A 197 -20.89 24.95 44.94
C TYR A 197 -21.26 26.44 45.06
N LEU A 198 -21.64 27.10 43.96
CA LEU A 198 -22.10 28.49 43.96
C LEU A 198 -23.33 28.68 44.88
N LEU A 199 -24.32 27.80 44.78
CA LEU A 199 -25.50 27.82 45.64
C LEU A 199 -25.16 27.66 47.12
N LYS A 200 -24.25 26.75 47.46
CA LYS A 200 -23.77 26.59 48.85
C LYS A 200 -23.01 27.81 49.35
N ALA A 201 -22.21 28.45 48.50
CA ALA A 201 -21.48 29.66 48.85
C ALA A 201 -22.42 30.84 49.13
N ILE A 202 -23.45 31.04 48.29
CA ILE A 202 -24.47 32.09 48.48
C ILE A 202 -25.23 31.87 49.81
N ARG A 203 -25.72 30.65 50.06
CA ARG A 203 -26.42 30.32 51.32
C ARG A 203 -25.54 30.45 52.57
N SER A 204 -24.22 30.39 52.42
CA SER A 204 -23.26 30.61 53.50
C SER A 204 -22.98 32.10 53.75
N ILE A 205 -23.36 32.99 52.83
CA ILE A 205 -23.26 34.45 52.99
C ILE A 205 -24.60 35.00 53.51
N GLU A 206 -25.72 34.39 53.13
CA GLU A 206 -27.07 34.78 53.60
C GLU A 206 -27.37 34.39 55.07
N ASN A 207 -26.61 33.46 55.65
CA ASN A 207 -26.67 33.07 57.07
C ASN A 207 -25.44 33.59 57.82
#